data_AF-S9QE23-F1
#
_entry.id   AF-S9QE23-F1
#
_cell.length_a   1.000
_cell.length_b   1.000
_cell.length_c   1.000
_cell.angle_alpha   90.00
_cell.angle_beta   90.00
_cell.angle_gamma   90.00
#
_symmetry.space_group_name_H-M   'P 1'
#
loop_
_entity.id
_entity.type
_entity.pdbx_description
1 polymer ?
#
loop_
_entity_poly.entity_id
_entity_poly.type
_entity_poly.pdbx_seq_one_letter_code
_entity_poly.pdbx_strand_id
1 'polypeptide(L)'
;MSELRTCLSMLLGPEVALALNLRRGHGLSFEALHEKLVSLSERDLIQVYSVENEQQVMLACEDFGRALAESRPRGSDTFAYQLTARGGATWEHYARPDWSRYLTAWSSLEPRECVIEANSREAAEAEYRLHEVDGSGHQPVAESKRGEALVPWQATYWKVLPTGYRLRYDWVPRPAGFSGRKPLPGRKRWYVSLALDE
;
A
#
# COMPACT_ATOMS: atom_id res chain seq x y z
N MET A 1 -12.14 1.38 7.03
CA MET A 1 -11.27 1.52 5.84
C MET A 1 -10.87 0.14 5.41
N SER A 2 -11.34 -0.33 4.25
CA SER A 2 -10.73 -1.51 3.63
C SER A 2 -9.44 -1.06 2.98
N GLU A 3 -8.30 -1.50 3.51
CA GLU A 3 -7.01 -1.34 2.83
C GLU A 3 -7.13 -1.90 1.40
N LEU A 4 -6.47 -1.25 0.43
CA LEU A 4 -6.48 -1.72 -0.95
C LEU A 4 -5.90 -3.14 -0.97
N ARG A 5 -6.70 -4.08 -1.43
CA ARG A 5 -6.33 -5.49 -1.52
C ARG A 5 -5.11 -5.62 -2.43
N THR A 6 -4.12 -6.41 -2.01
CA THR A 6 -2.98 -6.71 -2.88
C THR A 6 -3.38 -7.80 -3.85
N CYS A 7 -3.71 -7.39 -5.08
CA CYS A 7 -4.11 -8.27 -6.17
C CYS A 7 -3.03 -9.33 -6.46
N LEU A 8 -3.44 -10.59 -6.58
CA LEU A 8 -2.52 -11.70 -6.81
C LEU A 8 -1.81 -11.57 -8.17
N SER A 9 -2.49 -11.03 -9.17
CA SER A 9 -1.93 -10.74 -10.50
C SER A 9 -0.76 -9.75 -10.49
N MET A 10 -0.56 -8.96 -9.43
CA MET A 10 0.61 -8.09 -9.30
C MET A 10 1.92 -8.89 -9.22
N LEU A 11 1.85 -10.15 -8.76
CA LEU A 11 3.00 -11.06 -8.73
C LEU A 11 3.39 -11.56 -10.12
N LEU A 12 2.50 -11.44 -11.10
CA LEU A 12 2.73 -11.89 -12.48
C LEU A 12 3.11 -10.72 -13.42
N GLY A 13 2.94 -9.49 -12.94
CA GLY A 13 3.12 -8.28 -13.73
C GLY A 13 4.58 -7.85 -13.87
N PRO A 14 4.92 -7.07 -14.91
CA PRO A 14 6.25 -6.51 -15.08
C PRO A 14 6.66 -5.57 -13.94
N GLU A 15 5.68 -5.00 -13.23
CA GLU A 15 5.86 -4.08 -12.09
C GLU A 15 6.00 -4.79 -10.74
N VAL A 16 6.15 -6.12 -10.71
CA VAL A 16 6.25 -6.90 -9.46
C VAL A 16 7.40 -6.43 -8.55
N ALA A 17 8.48 -5.90 -9.14
CA ALA A 17 9.58 -5.31 -8.39
C ALA A 17 9.11 -4.12 -7.53
N LEU A 18 8.27 -3.24 -8.10
CA LEU A 18 7.69 -2.11 -7.40
C LEU A 18 6.71 -2.58 -6.33
N ALA A 19 5.85 -3.54 -6.66
CA ALA A 19 4.85 -4.09 -5.75
C ALA A 19 5.48 -4.74 -4.50
N LEU A 20 6.59 -5.46 -4.69
CA LEU A 20 7.30 -6.18 -3.63
C LEU A 20 8.48 -5.40 -3.04
N ASN A 21 8.69 -4.15 -3.46
CA ASN A 21 9.81 -3.32 -3.02
C ASN A 21 11.20 -3.92 -3.28
N LEU A 22 11.30 -4.73 -4.33
CA LEU A 22 12.52 -5.36 -4.81
C LEU A 22 13.22 -4.46 -5.85
N ARG A 23 14.53 -4.61 -6.00
CA ARG A 23 15.30 -3.91 -7.04
C ARG A 23 14.96 -4.39 -8.46
N ARG A 24 14.57 -5.66 -8.56
CA ARG A 24 14.20 -6.37 -9.79
C ARG A 24 13.01 -7.27 -9.47
N GLY A 25 12.37 -7.85 -10.49
CA GLY A 25 11.32 -8.84 -10.25
C GLY A 25 11.86 -10.05 -9.46
N HIS A 26 10.97 -10.84 -8.87
CA HIS A 26 11.38 -12.00 -8.06
C HIS A 26 12.05 -13.13 -8.88
N GLY A 27 11.98 -13.09 -10.22
CA GLY A 27 12.68 -14.03 -11.09
C GLY A 27 12.20 -15.49 -10.99
N LEU A 28 11.04 -15.71 -10.38
CA LEU A 28 10.47 -17.05 -10.20
C LEU A 28 9.67 -17.42 -11.45
N SER A 29 9.77 -18.69 -11.88
CA SER A 29 8.82 -19.25 -12.83
C SER A 29 7.42 -19.31 -12.21
N PHE A 30 6.41 -19.62 -13.03
CA PHE A 30 5.05 -19.79 -12.54
C PHE A 30 4.97 -20.89 -11.46
N GLU A 31 5.61 -22.04 -11.71
CA GLU A 31 5.67 -23.17 -10.79
C GLU A 31 6.40 -22.81 -9.49
N ALA A 32 7.56 -22.15 -9.59
CA ALA A 32 8.33 -21.73 -8.43
C ALA A 32 7.59 -20.65 -7.61
N LEU A 33 6.82 -19.78 -8.25
CA LEU A 33 5.96 -18.81 -7.57
C LEU A 33 4.81 -19.52 -6.84
N HIS A 34 4.15 -20.48 -7.49
CA HIS A 34 3.11 -21.30 -6.88
C HIS A 34 3.63 -22.03 -5.63
N GLU A 35 4.74 -22.75 -5.74
CA GLU A 35 5.40 -23.42 -4.61
C GLU A 35 5.76 -22.44 -3.49
N LYS A 36 6.22 -21.23 -3.85
CA LYS A 36 6.54 -20.20 -2.88
C LYS A 36 5.30 -19.73 -2.11
N LEU A 37 4.18 -19.49 -2.80
CA LEU A 37 2.93 -19.08 -2.16
C LEU A 37 2.39 -20.16 -1.24
N VAL A 38 2.39 -21.43 -1.68
CA VAL A 38 2.01 -22.57 -0.84
C VAL A 38 2.89 -22.60 0.41
N SER A 39 4.21 -22.54 0.27
CA SER A 39 5.14 -22.54 1.40
C SER A 39 4.94 -21.37 2.37
N LEU A 40 4.64 -20.17 1.86
CA LEU A 40 4.35 -19.00 2.71
C LEU A 40 3.01 -19.16 3.46
N SER A 41 2.00 -19.73 2.81
CA SER A 41 0.69 -19.99 3.41
C SER A 41 0.75 -21.08 4.48
N GLU A 42 1.40 -22.22 4.20
CA GLU A 42 1.61 -23.31 5.17
C GLU A 42 2.37 -22.86 6.41
N ARG A 43 3.24 -21.84 6.28
CA ARG A 43 3.99 -21.24 7.39
C ARG A 43 3.21 -20.14 8.11
N ASP A 44 1.94 -19.94 7.77
CA ASP A 44 1.06 -18.90 8.30
C ASP A 44 1.68 -17.50 8.11
N LEU A 45 2.28 -17.23 6.95
CA LEU A 45 2.85 -15.91 6.62
C LEU A 45 1.95 -15.11 5.69
N ILE A 46 1.19 -15.78 4.83
CA ILE A 46 0.21 -15.15 3.96
C ILE A 46 -1.09 -15.91 3.97
N GLN A 47 -2.14 -15.24 3.51
CA GLN A 47 -3.43 -15.78 3.19
C GLN A 47 -3.77 -15.36 1.76
N VAL A 48 -4.32 -16.29 0.97
CA VAL A 48 -4.82 -16.02 -0.38
C VAL A 48 -6.33 -16.24 -0.37
N TYR A 49 -7.07 -15.32 -0.99
CA TYR A 49 -8.51 -15.35 -0.99
C TYR A 49 -9.07 -14.96 -2.36
N SER A 50 -10.24 -15.52 -2.70
CA SER A 50 -11.06 -14.98 -3.77
C SER A 50 -11.95 -13.84 -3.24
N VAL A 51 -12.32 -12.95 -4.14
CA VAL A 51 -13.26 -11.87 -3.95
C VAL A 51 -14.45 -12.14 -4.87
N GLU A 52 -15.55 -12.56 -4.28
CA GLU A 52 -16.79 -12.86 -4.99
C GLU A 52 -17.90 -12.03 -4.36
N ASN A 53 -18.58 -11.18 -5.15
CA ASN A 53 -19.68 -10.33 -4.67
C ASN A 53 -19.34 -9.57 -3.37
N GLU A 54 -18.15 -8.96 -3.33
CA GLU A 54 -17.59 -8.23 -2.18
C GLU A 54 -17.20 -9.08 -0.95
N GLN A 55 -17.54 -10.37 -0.94
CA GLN A 55 -17.14 -11.33 0.09
C GLN A 55 -15.73 -11.87 -0.19
N GLN A 56 -14.99 -12.12 0.89
CA GLN A 56 -13.67 -12.74 0.83
C GLN A 56 -13.78 -14.21 1.23
N VAL A 57 -13.36 -15.11 0.35
CA VAL A 57 -13.34 -16.55 0.62
C VAL A 57 -11.89 -17.00 0.62
N MET A 58 -11.42 -17.50 1.77
CA MET A 58 -10.07 -18.03 1.91
C MET A 58 -9.89 -19.25 1.00
N LEU A 59 -8.80 -19.28 0.23
CA LEU A 59 -8.48 -20.41 -0.64
C LEU A 59 -7.65 -21.46 0.11
N ALA A 60 -7.87 -22.72 -0.24
CA ALA A 60 -6.96 -23.80 0.14
C ALA A 60 -5.69 -23.75 -0.71
N CYS A 61 -4.56 -24.24 -0.17
CA CYS A 61 -3.27 -24.22 -0.89
C CYS A 61 -3.33 -24.93 -2.25
N GLU A 62 -4.14 -25.99 -2.38
CA GLU A 62 -4.35 -26.72 -3.64
C GLU A 62 -4.99 -25.87 -4.75
N ASP A 63 -5.71 -24.81 -4.39
CA ASP A 63 -6.34 -23.90 -5.34
C ASP A 63 -5.41 -22.76 -5.81
N PHE A 64 -4.23 -22.59 -5.21
CA PHE A 64 -3.36 -21.45 -5.50
C PHE A 64 -2.86 -21.45 -6.95
N GLY A 65 -2.56 -22.62 -7.50
CA GLY A 65 -2.14 -22.75 -8.91
C GLY A 65 -3.25 -22.31 -9.86
N ARG A 66 -4.51 -22.68 -9.58
CA ARG A 66 -5.68 -22.22 -10.34
C ARG A 66 -5.84 -20.71 -10.20
N ALA A 67 -5.80 -20.19 -8.98
CA ALA A 67 -5.94 -18.75 -8.71
C ALA A 67 -4.88 -17.92 -9.44
N LEU A 68 -3.61 -18.37 -9.41
CA LEU A 68 -2.52 -17.74 -10.16
C LEU A 68 -2.77 -17.77 -11.68
N ALA A 69 -3.22 -18.90 -12.23
CA ALA A 69 -3.46 -19.04 -13.67
C ALA A 69 -4.65 -18.18 -14.15
N GLU A 70 -5.65 -18.01 -13.30
CA GLU A 70 -6.86 -17.23 -13.59
C GLU A 70 -6.70 -15.72 -13.31
N SER A 71 -5.74 -15.34 -12.45
CA SER A 71 -5.42 -13.95 -12.14
C SER A 71 -5.00 -13.17 -13.40
N ARG A 72 -5.66 -12.03 -13.63
CA ARG A 72 -5.44 -11.19 -14.82
C ARG A 72 -4.84 -9.83 -14.44
N PRO A 73 -3.62 -9.48 -14.93
CA PRO A 73 -2.99 -8.18 -14.65
C PRO A 73 -3.77 -6.95 -15.17
N ARG A 74 -4.77 -7.13 -16.03
CA ARG A 74 -5.53 -6.04 -16.68
C ARG A 74 -7.06 -6.21 -16.57
N GLY A 75 -7.54 -6.96 -15.57
CA GLY A 75 -8.97 -7.20 -15.32
C GLY A 75 -9.38 -6.91 -13.87
N SER A 76 -10.64 -7.16 -13.52
CA SER A 76 -11.07 -7.23 -12.12
C SER A 76 -10.44 -8.47 -11.50
N ASP A 77 -9.28 -8.31 -10.87
CA ASP A 77 -8.60 -9.42 -10.21
C ASP A 77 -9.47 -9.92 -9.06
N THR A 78 -9.99 -11.12 -9.22
CA THR A 78 -10.82 -11.78 -8.22
C THR A 78 -9.98 -12.42 -7.13
N PHE A 79 -8.65 -12.45 -7.26
CA PHE A 79 -7.77 -13.06 -6.27
C PHE A 79 -6.85 -12.03 -5.65
N ALA A 80 -6.70 -12.11 -4.34
CA ALA A 80 -5.81 -11.26 -3.58
C ALA A 80 -5.11 -12.05 -2.49
N TYR A 81 -4.03 -11.49 -2.00
CA TYR A 81 -3.31 -12.02 -0.85
C TYR A 81 -3.04 -10.94 0.17
N GLN A 82 -2.82 -11.36 1.41
CA GLN A 82 -2.45 -10.49 2.52
C GLN A 82 -1.51 -11.23 3.47
N LEU A 83 -0.72 -10.48 4.23
CA LEU A 83 0.06 -10.98 5.33
C LEU A 83 -0.89 -11.41 6.46
N THR A 84 -0.52 -12.45 7.19
CA THR A 84 -1.12 -12.71 8.51
C THR A 84 -0.45 -11.80 9.55
N ALA A 85 -0.88 -11.85 10.81
CA ALA A 85 -0.16 -11.16 11.89
C ALA A 85 1.30 -11.65 11.99
N ARG A 86 1.52 -12.96 11.85
CA ARG A 86 2.87 -13.58 11.84
C ARG A 86 3.65 -13.21 10.58
N GLY A 87 2.98 -13.13 9.43
CA GLY A 87 3.55 -12.62 8.18
C GLY A 87 4.03 -11.18 8.32
N GLY A 88 3.20 -10.33 8.91
CA GLY A 88 3.51 -8.94 9.23
C GLY A 88 4.75 -8.82 10.11
N ALA A 89 4.81 -9.57 11.22
CA ALA A 89 5.97 -9.59 12.10
C ALA A 89 7.25 -10.09 11.39
N THR A 90 7.11 -11.10 10.53
CA THR A 90 8.21 -11.63 9.71
C THR A 90 8.70 -10.58 8.72
N TRP A 91 7.78 -9.88 8.05
CA TRP A 91 8.09 -8.79 7.15
C TRP A 91 8.83 -7.67 7.90
N GLU A 92 8.37 -7.27 9.09
CA GLU A 92 9.03 -6.23 9.90
C GLU A 92 10.46 -6.62 10.29
N HIS A 93 10.69 -7.90 10.62
CA HIS A 93 12.01 -8.41 10.95
C HIS A 93 13.03 -8.20 9.81
N TYR A 94 12.64 -8.49 8.57
CA TYR A 94 13.51 -8.37 7.40
C TYR A 94 13.54 -6.94 6.85
N ALA A 95 12.38 -6.30 6.69
CA ALA A 95 12.26 -4.98 6.08
C ALA A 95 12.75 -3.84 7.00
N ARG A 96 12.87 -4.11 8.31
CA ARG A 96 13.30 -3.15 9.34
C ARG A 96 12.65 -1.78 9.15
N PRO A 97 11.31 -1.70 9.17
CA PRO A 97 10.62 -0.46 8.89
C PRO A 97 10.95 0.60 9.93
N ASP A 98 11.24 1.80 9.45
CA ASP A 98 11.19 3.01 10.25
C ASP A 98 9.75 3.53 10.23
N TRP A 99 8.93 3.00 11.15
CA TRP A 99 7.52 3.39 11.31
C TRP A 99 7.35 4.89 11.60
N SER A 100 8.41 5.60 12.04
CA SER A 100 8.35 7.07 12.20
C SER A 100 8.29 7.82 10.87
N ARG A 101 8.54 7.13 9.75
CA ARG A 101 8.44 7.66 8.39
C ARG A 101 7.24 7.11 7.63
N TYR A 102 6.50 6.18 8.23
CA TYR A 102 5.31 5.62 7.60
C TYR A 102 4.24 6.70 7.49
N LEU A 103 3.75 6.90 6.27
CA LEU A 103 2.60 7.73 5.98
C LEU A 103 1.86 7.14 4.79
N THR A 104 0.55 7.37 4.77
CA THR A 104 -0.33 7.04 3.66
C THR A 104 -1.11 8.28 3.28
N ALA A 105 -1.18 8.56 1.99
CA ALA A 105 -1.98 9.64 1.44
C ALA A 105 -2.85 9.08 0.33
N TRP A 106 -4.14 9.40 0.37
CA TRP A 106 -5.08 9.02 -0.70
C TRP A 106 -6.08 10.14 -0.93
N SER A 107 -6.62 10.18 -2.14
CA SER A 107 -7.64 11.14 -2.55
C SER A 107 -8.84 10.41 -3.15
N SER A 108 -10.05 10.82 -2.79
CA SER A 108 -11.30 10.40 -3.43
C SER A 108 -11.80 11.49 -4.38
N LEU A 109 -12.50 11.08 -5.44
CA LEU A 109 -13.18 11.99 -6.38
C LEU A 109 -14.54 12.45 -5.85
N GLU A 110 -15.23 11.58 -5.09
CA GLU A 110 -16.54 11.86 -4.50
C GLU A 110 -16.61 11.25 -3.08
N PRO A 111 -16.67 12.07 -2.02
CA PRO A 111 -16.39 13.51 -2.03
C PRO A 111 -14.94 13.80 -2.47
N ARG A 112 -14.66 15.02 -2.94
CA ARG A 112 -13.30 15.47 -3.28
C ARG A 112 -12.47 15.73 -2.03
N GLU A 113 -12.11 14.66 -1.35
CA GLU A 113 -11.36 14.68 -0.12
C GLU A 113 -9.98 14.05 -0.35
N CYS A 114 -8.98 14.54 0.37
CA CYS A 114 -7.72 13.86 0.58
C CYS A 114 -7.53 13.60 2.07
N VAL A 115 -7.02 12.42 2.37
CA VAL A 115 -6.68 12.00 3.73
C VAL A 115 -5.22 11.62 3.76
N ILE A 116 -4.52 12.15 4.76
CA ILE A 116 -3.14 11.82 5.11
C ILE A 116 -3.18 11.20 6.50
N GLU A 117 -2.63 10.00 6.64
CA GLU A 117 -2.32 9.41 7.95
C GLU A 117 -0.81 9.27 8.09
N ALA A 118 -0.29 9.69 9.24
CA ALA A 118 1.12 9.63 9.55
C ALA A 118 1.35 9.38 11.05
N ASN A 119 2.58 9.08 11.43
CA ASN A 119 2.97 8.84 12.82
C ASN A 119 2.85 10.08 13.74
N SER A 120 2.72 11.27 13.16
CA SER A 120 2.75 12.54 13.87
C SER A 120 2.01 13.62 13.09
N ARG A 121 1.59 14.68 13.80
CA ARG A 121 0.99 15.86 13.16
C ARG A 121 1.99 16.55 12.24
N GLU A 122 3.24 16.64 12.66
CA GLU A 122 4.32 17.30 11.93
C GLU A 122 4.56 16.61 10.57
N ALA A 123 4.55 15.28 10.54
CA ALA A 123 4.67 14.50 9.31
C ALA A 123 3.46 14.70 8.39
N ALA A 124 2.24 14.69 8.93
CA ALA A 124 1.03 14.92 8.14
C ALA A 124 0.98 16.34 7.54
N GLU A 125 1.38 17.37 8.31
CA GLU A 125 1.47 18.75 7.83
C GLU A 125 2.59 18.94 6.80
N ALA A 126 3.70 18.21 6.93
CA ALA A 126 4.76 18.22 5.93
C ALA A 126 4.27 17.64 4.60
N GLU A 127 3.53 16.53 4.64
CA GLU A 127 2.91 15.93 3.46
C GLU A 127 1.86 16.84 2.82
N TYR A 128 1.01 17.48 3.62
CA TYR A 128 0.05 18.48 3.15
C TYR A 128 0.74 19.61 2.37
N ARG A 129 1.84 20.16 2.90
CA ARG A 129 2.64 21.20 2.21
C ARG A 129 3.24 20.70 0.90
N LEU A 130 3.54 19.41 0.78
CA LEU A 130 3.96 18.83 -0.50
C LEU A 130 2.80 18.86 -1.50
N HIS A 131 1.58 18.51 -1.10
CA HIS A 131 0.40 18.58 -1.97
C HIS A 131 0.03 20.01 -2.41
N GLU A 132 0.42 21.04 -1.64
CA GLU A 132 0.29 22.43 -2.05
C GLU A 132 1.19 22.78 -3.25
N VAL A 133 2.34 22.10 -3.40
CA VAL A 133 3.40 22.44 -4.37
C VAL A 133 3.74 21.34 -5.38
N ASP A 134 3.21 20.12 -5.22
CA ASP A 134 3.55 18.94 -6.05
C ASP A 134 3.11 19.04 -7.51
N GLY A 135 2.31 20.06 -7.84
CA GLY A 135 1.80 20.29 -9.18
C GLY A 135 0.92 19.14 -9.69
N SER A 136 0.38 18.32 -8.77
CA SER A 136 -0.70 17.39 -9.06
C SER A 136 -1.92 18.15 -9.59
N GLY A 137 -2.83 17.46 -10.29
CA GLY A 137 -4.06 18.07 -10.78
C GLY A 137 -5.01 18.57 -9.68
N HIS A 138 -4.66 18.39 -8.40
CA HIS A 138 -5.46 18.73 -7.24
C HIS A 138 -4.83 19.91 -6.46
N GLN A 139 -5.66 20.86 -6.08
CA GLN A 139 -5.32 21.99 -5.22
C GLN A 139 -6.01 21.80 -3.87
N PRO A 140 -5.25 21.71 -2.76
CA PRO A 140 -5.82 21.72 -1.42
C PRO A 140 -6.65 22.99 -1.14
N VAL A 141 -7.78 22.84 -0.48
CA VAL A 141 -8.58 23.94 0.09
C VAL A 141 -8.17 24.13 1.55
N ALA A 142 -7.42 25.18 1.87
CA ALA A 142 -6.79 25.36 3.18
C ALA A 142 -7.80 25.42 4.34
N GLU A 143 -8.94 26.04 4.11
CA GLU A 143 -10.00 26.26 5.10
C GLU A 143 -10.72 24.96 5.49
N SER A 144 -10.66 23.94 4.63
CA SER A 144 -11.26 22.62 4.88
C SER A 144 -10.38 21.72 5.76
N LYS A 145 -9.15 22.14 6.04
CA LYS A 145 -8.16 21.32 6.73
C LYS A 145 -8.61 21.00 8.15
N ARG A 146 -8.77 19.71 8.44
CA ARG A 146 -9.16 19.18 9.74
C ARG A 146 -8.22 18.06 10.15
N GLY A 147 -7.85 18.01 11.42
CA GLY A 147 -6.92 16.99 11.92
C GLY A 147 -7.38 16.37 13.24
N GLU A 148 -7.05 15.11 13.44
CA GLU A 148 -7.36 14.34 14.64
C GLU A 148 -6.20 13.42 15.03
N ALA A 149 -6.02 13.20 16.33
CA ALA A 149 -5.11 12.20 16.83
C ALA A 149 -5.76 10.80 16.72
N LEU A 150 -4.97 9.80 16.30
CA LEU A 150 -5.37 8.41 16.25
C LEU A 150 -4.71 7.65 17.40
N VAL A 151 -5.49 7.15 18.35
CA VAL A 151 -5.00 6.45 19.53
C VAL A 151 -5.95 5.28 19.88
N PRO A 152 -5.57 4.02 19.59
CA PRO A 152 -4.38 3.61 18.85
C PRO A 152 -4.51 3.89 17.34
N TRP A 153 -3.38 3.89 16.62
CA TRP A 153 -3.37 4.06 15.16
C TRP A 153 -3.17 2.72 14.45
N GLN A 154 -4.15 2.32 13.63
CA GLN A 154 -4.02 1.19 12.71
C GLN A 154 -3.27 1.65 11.45
N ALA A 155 -1.94 1.51 11.43
CA ALA A 155 -1.10 1.97 10.33
C ALA A 155 -1.26 1.10 9.06
N THR A 156 -1.33 -0.21 9.23
CA THR A 156 -1.68 -1.20 8.19
C THR A 156 -2.63 -2.23 8.79
N TYR A 157 -3.27 -3.10 8.02
CA TYR A 157 -4.16 -4.14 8.57
C TYR A 157 -3.47 -5.07 9.58
N TRP A 158 -2.13 -5.19 9.54
CA TRP A 158 -1.35 -6.03 10.44
C TRP A 158 -0.57 -5.24 11.51
N LYS A 159 -0.51 -3.90 11.43
CA LYS A 159 0.28 -3.05 12.34
C LYS A 159 -0.58 -2.02 13.07
N VAL A 160 -0.54 -2.09 14.40
CA VAL A 160 -1.04 -1.06 15.30
C VAL A 160 0.14 -0.31 15.93
N LEU A 161 0.10 1.01 15.89
CA LEU A 161 1.03 1.90 16.57
C LEU A 161 0.30 2.62 17.71
N PRO A 162 1.01 3.01 18.80
CA PRO A 162 0.36 3.66 19.94
C PRO A 162 -0.34 4.97 19.59
N THR A 163 0.22 5.71 18.63
CA THR A 163 -0.27 7.03 18.22
C THR A 163 -0.07 7.24 16.73
N GLY A 164 -0.96 8.00 16.13
CA GLY A 164 -0.85 8.55 14.79
C GLY A 164 -1.63 9.86 14.69
N TYR A 165 -1.64 10.45 13.51
CA TYR A 165 -2.40 11.65 13.20
C TYR A 165 -3.04 11.51 11.83
N ARG A 166 -4.32 11.86 11.74
CA ARG A 166 -5.04 11.92 10.48
C ARG A 166 -5.33 13.37 10.15
N LEU A 167 -4.96 13.78 8.95
CA LEU A 167 -5.26 15.08 8.38
C LEU A 167 -6.16 14.87 7.17
N ARG A 168 -7.32 15.53 7.15
CA ARG A 168 -8.25 15.53 6.02
C ARG A 168 -8.38 16.95 5.47
N TYR A 169 -8.57 17.06 4.17
CA TYR A 169 -8.86 18.32 3.52
C TYR A 169 -9.55 18.07 2.17
N ASP A 170 -10.38 19.01 1.76
CA ASP A 170 -11.01 19.03 0.45
C ASP A 170 -10.04 19.53 -0.61
N TRP A 171 -10.22 19.10 -1.86
CA TRP A 171 -9.43 19.59 -2.99
C TRP A 171 -10.29 20.01 -4.18
N VAL A 172 -9.76 20.93 -4.97
CA VAL A 172 -10.35 21.38 -6.24
C VAL A 172 -9.38 21.09 -7.40
N PRO A 173 -9.86 20.88 -8.63
CA PRO A 173 -8.98 20.77 -9.79
C PRO A 173 -8.13 22.03 -9.94
N ARG A 174 -6.83 21.87 -10.19
CA ARG A 174 -5.98 23.02 -10.53
C ARG A 174 -6.38 23.60 -11.89
N PRO A 175 -6.29 24.93 -12.08
CA PRO A 175 -6.48 25.55 -13.38
C PRO A 175 -5.52 24.97 -14.43
N ALA A 176 -6.01 24.84 -15.67
CA ALA A 176 -5.19 24.42 -16.80
C ALA A 176 -4.02 25.41 -16.99
N GLY A 177 -2.79 24.88 -17.14
CA GLY A 177 -1.59 25.69 -17.36
C GLY A 177 -0.76 26.02 -16.11
N PHE A 178 -1.09 25.46 -14.93
CA PHE A 178 -0.22 25.58 -13.76
C PHE A 178 1.14 24.90 -13.99
N SER A 179 2.19 25.69 -14.18
CA SER A 179 3.57 25.24 -14.43
C SER A 179 4.43 25.15 -13.17
N GLY A 180 3.85 25.37 -11.98
CA GLY A 180 4.54 25.48 -10.70
C GLY A 180 5.07 24.17 -10.10
N ARG A 181 5.40 23.17 -10.93
CA ARG A 181 6.01 21.92 -10.46
C ARG A 181 7.36 22.22 -9.82
N LYS A 182 7.43 22.17 -8.50
CA LYS A 182 8.71 22.11 -7.80
C LYS A 182 9.16 20.65 -7.71
N PRO A 183 10.46 20.35 -7.88
CA PRO A 183 10.97 19.03 -7.58
C PRO A 183 10.64 18.72 -6.12
N LEU A 184 9.85 17.69 -5.90
CA LEU A 184 9.58 17.22 -4.55
C LEU A 184 10.87 16.63 -3.98
N PRO A 185 11.22 16.94 -2.73
CA PRO A 185 12.32 16.24 -2.08
C PRO A 185 12.02 14.73 -2.09
N GLY A 186 13.02 13.94 -2.50
CA GLY A 186 12.88 12.48 -2.51
C GLY A 186 12.53 11.98 -1.11
N ARG A 187 11.38 11.31 -0.96
CA ARG A 187 10.98 10.72 0.31
C ARG A 187 12.01 9.67 0.71
N LYS A 188 12.52 9.77 1.94
CA LYS A 188 13.30 8.67 2.51
C LYS A 188 12.34 7.49 2.68
N ARG A 189 12.76 6.30 2.21
CA ARG A 189 11.98 5.08 2.39
C ARG A 189 11.76 4.82 3.88
N TRP A 190 10.57 4.32 4.21
CA TRP A 190 10.20 3.91 5.57
C TRP A 190 10.53 2.44 5.83
N TYR A 191 11.14 1.74 4.86
CA TYR A 191 11.66 0.38 4.97
C TYR A 191 12.97 0.25 4.21
N VAL A 192 13.76 -0.76 4.58
CA VAL A 192 14.95 -1.16 3.85
C VAL A 192 14.51 -1.97 2.63
N SER A 193 15.03 -1.62 1.45
CA SER A 193 14.88 -2.50 0.29
C SER A 193 15.69 -3.75 0.55
N LEU A 194 15.01 -4.90 0.53
CA LEU A 194 15.70 -6.19 0.52
C LEU A 194 16.47 -6.26 -0.79
N ALA A 195 17.76 -5.93 -0.73
CA ALA A 195 18.69 -6.47 -1.70
C ALA A 195 18.63 -7.98 -1.44
N LEU A 196 18.05 -8.74 -2.36
CA LEU A 196 18.46 -10.12 -2.49
C LEU A 196 19.92 -10.01 -2.91
N ASP A 197 20.82 -10.22 -1.95
CA ASP A 197 22.24 -10.37 -2.24
C ASP A 197 22.35 -11.51 -3.28
N GLU A 198 23.16 -11.27 -4.31
CA GLU A 198 23.48 -12.25 -5.36
C GLU A 198 24.16 -13.49 -4.78
#